data_AF-A0A840KK58-F1
#
_entry.id   AF-A0A840KK58-F1
#
_cell.length_a   1.000
_cell.length_b   1.000
_cell.length_c   1.000
_cell.angle_alpha   90.00
_cell.angle_beta   90.00
_cell.angle_gamma   90.00
#
_symmetry.space_group_name_H-M   'P 1'
#
loop_
_entity.id
_entity.type
_entity.pdbx_description
1 polymer ?
#
loop_
_entity_poly.entity_id
_entity_poly.type
_entity_poly.pdbx_seq_one_letter_code
_entity_poly.pdbx_strand_id
1 'polypeptide(L)'
;MIKTISIFLILFLFVGCVSQDQKDKDQIKETVAKYWDAVKNNDIQAYNNLIYDAENYPGVTVGDLNFLYNHYNMINSKGMLQKDIKIKDTVGLSPNIKMKYIQYVYKKESDANSLRKPLKITLLFYKPIGYNKIYNPVILENHIGWEK
;
A
#
# COMPACT_ATOMS: atom_id res chain seq x y z
N MET A 1 -42.32 32.44 29.98
CA MET A 1 -40.90 32.72 29.64
C MET A 1 -40.34 31.47 28.97
N ILE A 2 -40.70 31.26 27.70
CA ILE A 2 -40.30 30.11 26.88
C ILE A 2 -39.68 30.75 25.65
N LYS A 3 -38.37 30.58 25.41
CA LYS A 3 -37.68 30.73 24.11
C LYS A 3 -36.14 30.84 24.26
N THR A 4 -35.49 29.90 24.93
CA THR A 4 -34.01 29.86 24.92
C THR A 4 -33.39 28.47 25.01
N ILE A 5 -34.18 27.39 24.87
CA ILE A 5 -33.66 26.01 25.01
C ILE A 5 -33.51 25.30 23.64
N SER A 6 -34.04 25.85 22.55
CA SER A 6 -34.04 25.15 21.24
C SER A 6 -32.78 25.33 20.38
N ILE A 7 -31.78 26.13 20.79
CA ILE A 7 -30.62 26.44 19.91
C ILE A 7 -29.42 25.52 20.20
N PHE A 8 -29.33 24.88 21.37
CA PHE A 8 -28.19 24.02 21.71
C PHE A 8 -28.21 22.63 21.06
N LEU A 9 -29.33 22.18 20.50
CA LEU A 9 -29.43 20.83 19.91
C LEU A 9 -28.91 20.75 18.47
N ILE A 10 -28.76 21.88 17.77
CA ILE A 10 -28.34 21.91 16.35
C ILE A 10 -26.82 21.86 16.21
N LEU A 11 -26.06 22.17 17.27
CA LEU A 11 -24.59 22.18 17.23
C LEU A 11 -23.94 20.78 17.24
N PHE A 12 -24.70 19.72 17.54
CA PHE A 12 -24.18 18.34 17.60
C PHE A 12 -24.31 17.54 16.29
N LEU A 13 -24.87 18.12 15.23
CA LEU A 13 -25.09 17.41 13.95
C LEU A 13 -23.90 17.50 12.96
N PHE A 14 -22.83 18.20 13.32
CA PHE A 14 -21.62 18.33 12.49
C PHE A 14 -20.48 17.39 12.90
N VAL A 15 -20.77 16.25 13.54
CA VAL A 15 -19.80 15.15 13.60
C VAL A 15 -19.69 14.58 12.19
N GLY A 16 -18.79 15.15 11.39
CA GLY A 16 -18.62 14.86 9.97
C GLY A 16 -18.61 13.36 9.74
N CYS A 17 -19.61 12.86 9.01
CA CYS A 17 -19.70 11.46 8.65
C CYS A 17 -18.55 11.18 7.67
N VAL A 18 -17.41 10.71 8.18
CA VAL A 18 -16.29 10.28 7.33
C VAL A 18 -16.81 9.15 6.47
N SER A 19 -16.78 9.36 5.15
CA SER A 19 -17.30 8.37 4.20
C SER A 19 -16.57 7.05 4.34
N GLN A 20 -17.24 5.95 4.01
CA GLN A 20 -16.59 4.64 4.04
C GLN A 20 -15.36 4.59 3.12
N ASP A 21 -15.41 5.26 1.96
CA ASP A 21 -14.27 5.34 1.03
C ASP A 21 -13.07 6.07 1.66
N GLN A 22 -13.31 7.10 2.47
CA GLN A 22 -12.24 7.80 3.18
C GLN A 22 -11.60 6.90 4.25
N LYS A 23 -12.41 6.20 5.06
CA LYS A 23 -11.92 5.22 6.05
C LYS A 23 -11.11 4.10 5.38
N ASP A 24 -11.62 3.60 4.26
CA ASP A 24 -10.98 2.56 3.47
C ASP A 24 -9.60 3.04 2.96
N LYS A 25 -9.51 4.27 2.43
CA LYS A 25 -8.25 4.87 1.99
C LYS A 25 -7.26 5.10 3.12
N ASP A 26 -7.73 5.52 4.29
CA ASP A 26 -6.88 5.78 5.44
C ASP A 26 -6.28 4.47 5.99
N GLN A 27 -7.07 3.40 6.04
CA GLN A 27 -6.56 2.07 6.42
C GLN A 27 -5.52 1.53 5.42
N ILE A 28 -5.73 1.74 4.11
CA ILE A 28 -4.74 1.38 3.09
C ILE A 28 -3.43 2.15 3.33
N LYS A 29 -3.49 3.46 3.56
CA LYS A 29 -2.29 4.29 3.81
C LYS A 29 -1.54 3.84 5.06
N GLU A 30 -2.26 3.52 6.14
CA GLU A 30 -1.67 2.99 7.37
C GLU A 30 -0.92 1.68 7.11
N THR A 31 -1.53 0.78 6.35
CA THR A 31 -0.94 -0.52 5.99
C THR A 31 0.32 -0.35 5.14
N VAL A 32 0.30 0.61 4.21
CA VAL A 32 1.44 0.94 3.36
C VAL A 32 2.58 1.56 4.16
N ALA A 33 2.26 2.41 5.14
CA ALA A 33 3.26 2.96 6.05
C ALA A 33 3.95 1.83 6.84
N LYS A 34 3.16 0.96 7.48
CA LYS A 34 3.66 -0.22 8.22
C LYS A 34 4.50 -1.15 7.33
N TYR A 35 4.08 -1.35 6.09
CA TYR A 35 4.81 -2.14 5.11
C TYR A 35 6.20 -1.57 4.84
N TRP A 36 6.28 -0.26 4.54
CA TRP A 36 7.56 0.39 4.28
C TRP A 36 8.44 0.50 5.52
N ASP A 37 7.85 0.60 6.71
CA ASP A 37 8.60 0.56 7.97
C ASP A 37 9.20 -0.85 8.20
N ALA A 38 8.43 -1.91 7.96
CA ALA A 38 8.92 -3.29 8.03
C ALA A 38 10.06 -3.53 7.04
N VAL A 39 9.91 -3.06 5.79
CA VAL A 39 10.97 -3.12 4.76
C VAL A 39 12.22 -2.38 5.22
N LYS A 40 12.08 -1.13 5.69
CA LYS A 40 13.21 -0.31 6.13
C LYS A 40 14.00 -0.95 7.27
N ASN A 41 13.31 -1.63 8.17
CA ASN A 41 13.89 -2.26 9.36
C ASN A 41 14.29 -3.73 9.14
N ASN A 42 14.10 -4.27 7.93
CA ASN A 42 14.27 -5.69 7.62
C ASN A 42 13.49 -6.62 8.58
N ASP A 43 12.31 -6.20 9.01
CA ASP A 43 11.47 -6.92 9.98
C ASP A 43 10.55 -7.90 9.26
N ILE A 44 11.00 -9.15 9.14
CA ILE A 44 10.26 -10.21 8.46
C ILE A 44 8.93 -10.57 9.14
N GLN A 45 8.85 -10.45 10.47
CA GLN A 45 7.63 -10.76 11.20
C GLN A 45 6.57 -9.70 10.92
N ALA A 46 6.93 -8.41 11.02
CA ALA A 46 6.04 -7.32 10.68
C ALA A 46 5.64 -7.34 9.20
N TYR A 47 6.59 -7.67 8.31
CA TYR A 47 6.34 -7.79 6.87
C TYR A 47 5.32 -8.90 6.56
N ASN A 48 5.55 -10.12 7.06
CA ASN A 48 4.64 -11.25 6.85
C ASN A 48 3.27 -11.02 7.47
N ASN A 49 3.20 -10.34 8.61
CA ASN A 49 1.93 -9.96 9.24
C ASN A 49 1.07 -9.02 8.38
N LEU A 50 1.64 -8.36 7.38
CA LEU A 50 0.90 -7.47 6.48
C LEU A 50 0.51 -8.16 5.17
N ILE A 51 1.10 -9.31 4.84
CA ILE A 51 0.83 -10.04 3.59
C ILE A 51 -0.20 -11.13 3.85
N TYR A 52 -1.19 -11.23 2.97
CA TYR A 52 -2.17 -12.30 2.99
C TYR A 52 -1.51 -13.63 2.58
N ASP A 53 -1.78 -14.70 3.32
CA ASP A 53 -1.22 -16.05 3.10
C ASP A 53 0.33 -16.10 3.06
N ALA A 54 1.01 -15.20 3.76
CA ALA A 54 2.47 -15.13 3.81
C ALA A 54 3.10 -16.46 4.26
N GLU A 55 2.45 -17.16 5.19
CA GLU A 55 2.85 -18.46 5.72
C GLU A 55 2.95 -19.56 4.65
N ASN A 56 2.19 -19.43 3.55
CA ASN A 56 2.20 -20.41 2.46
C ASN A 56 3.35 -20.16 1.47
N TYR A 57 3.99 -18.98 1.52
CA TYR A 57 5.03 -18.56 0.59
C TYR A 57 6.26 -17.94 1.26
N PRO A 58 6.88 -18.62 2.25
CA PRO A 58 7.95 -18.04 3.06
C PRO A 58 9.20 -17.65 2.24
N GLY A 59 9.52 -18.42 1.19
CA GLY A 59 10.65 -18.10 0.30
C GLY A 59 10.42 -16.84 -0.53
N VAL A 60 9.18 -16.61 -0.97
CA VAL A 60 8.82 -15.42 -1.77
C VAL A 60 8.87 -14.18 -0.89
N THR A 61 8.24 -14.22 0.27
CA THR A 61 8.18 -13.06 1.19
C THR A 61 9.56 -12.65 1.70
N VAL A 62 10.41 -13.61 2.06
CA VAL A 62 11.81 -13.34 2.43
C VAL A 62 12.60 -12.77 1.26
N GLY A 63 12.43 -13.33 0.05
CA GLY A 63 13.09 -12.82 -1.16
C GLY A 63 12.71 -11.38 -1.47
N ASP A 64 11.41 -11.09 -1.45
CA ASP A 64 10.88 -9.75 -1.70
C ASP A 64 11.38 -8.74 -0.65
N LEU A 65 11.30 -9.09 0.64
CA LEU A 65 11.79 -8.24 1.73
C LEU A 65 13.28 -7.94 1.59
N ASN A 66 14.11 -8.97 1.38
CA ASN A 66 15.55 -8.79 1.25
C ASN A 66 15.91 -7.89 0.06
N PHE A 67 15.26 -8.10 -1.08
CA PHE A 67 15.46 -7.25 -2.25
C PHE A 67 15.10 -5.80 -1.92
N LEU A 68 13.93 -5.55 -1.32
CA LEU A 68 13.47 -4.21 -1.02
C LEU A 68 14.31 -3.51 0.04
N TYR A 69 14.73 -4.23 1.08
CA TYR A 69 15.60 -3.72 2.13
C TYR A 69 16.94 -3.26 1.56
N ASN A 70 17.60 -4.12 0.77
CA ASN A 70 18.90 -3.81 0.17
C ASN A 70 18.85 -2.61 -0.80
N HIS A 71 17.68 -2.32 -1.38
CA HIS A 71 17.48 -1.22 -2.33
C HIS A 71 16.69 -0.03 -1.76
N TYR A 72 16.36 -0.05 -0.47
CA TYR A 72 15.41 0.90 0.12
C TYR A 72 15.85 2.35 -0.10
N ASN A 73 17.13 2.67 0.08
CA ASN A 73 17.63 4.03 -0.07
C ASN A 73 17.55 4.54 -1.52
N MET A 74 17.75 3.66 -2.50
CA MET A 74 17.61 4.02 -3.91
C MET A 74 16.13 4.24 -4.28
N ILE A 75 15.28 3.31 -3.86
CA ILE A 75 13.82 3.33 -4.09
C ILE A 75 13.18 4.53 -3.37
N ASN A 76 13.65 4.87 -2.16
CA ASN A 76 13.13 5.96 -1.33
C ASN A 76 14.00 7.23 -1.37
N SER A 77 14.81 7.42 -2.41
CA SER A 77 15.76 8.55 -2.50
C SER A 77 15.11 9.94 -2.34
N LYS A 78 13.83 10.08 -2.71
CA LYS A 78 13.02 11.30 -2.55
C LYS A 78 12.08 11.28 -1.34
N GLY A 79 12.11 10.23 -0.51
CA GLY A 79 11.23 10.08 0.65
C GLY A 79 9.74 9.99 0.30
N MET A 80 9.40 9.56 -0.91
CA MET A 80 8.02 9.63 -1.44
C MET A 80 7.18 8.38 -1.14
N LEU A 81 7.80 7.27 -0.72
CA LEU A 81 7.10 5.99 -0.52
C LEU A 81 5.89 6.08 0.41
N GLN A 82 6.01 6.85 1.49
CA GLN A 82 4.95 7.07 2.48
C GLN A 82 4.17 8.38 2.27
N LYS A 83 4.65 9.30 1.44
CA LYS A 83 4.09 10.66 1.29
C LYS A 83 3.17 10.82 0.08
N ASP A 84 3.47 10.18 -1.05
CA ASP A 84 2.68 10.29 -2.29
C ASP A 84 1.98 8.97 -2.63
N ILE A 85 1.16 8.49 -1.69
CA ILE A 85 0.42 7.24 -1.85
C ILE A 85 -0.79 7.46 -2.77
N LYS A 86 -0.70 6.94 -4.01
CA LYS A 86 -1.78 6.98 -5.01
C LYS A 86 -2.55 5.67 -5.02
N ILE A 87 -3.73 5.68 -4.42
CA ILE A 87 -4.66 4.55 -4.41
C ILE A 87 -5.50 4.59 -5.68
N LYS A 88 -5.52 3.48 -6.42
CA LYS A 88 -6.27 3.32 -7.67
C LYS A 88 -7.25 2.16 -7.53
N ASP A 89 -8.42 2.28 -8.13
CA ASP A 89 -9.36 1.17 -8.24
C ASP A 89 -8.94 0.20 -9.33
N THR A 90 -9.22 -1.08 -9.12
CA THR A 90 -9.03 -2.16 -10.10
C THR A 90 -10.08 -3.26 -9.89
N VAL A 91 -10.10 -4.23 -10.79
CA VAL A 91 -10.94 -5.43 -10.67
C VAL A 91 -10.06 -6.67 -10.59
N GLY A 92 -10.53 -7.69 -9.87
CA GLY A 92 -9.89 -9.00 -9.79
C GLY A 92 -10.17 -9.85 -11.04
N LEU A 93 -10.18 -11.17 -10.86
CA LEU A 93 -10.47 -12.15 -11.93
C LEU A 93 -11.87 -11.99 -12.55
N SER A 94 -12.77 -11.24 -11.90
CA SER A 94 -14.08 -10.87 -12.42
C SER A 94 -14.34 -9.39 -12.18
N PRO A 95 -15.05 -8.67 -13.09
CA PRO A 95 -15.41 -7.26 -12.92
C PRO A 95 -16.17 -6.95 -11.63
N ASN A 96 -16.84 -7.95 -11.04
CA ASN A 96 -17.59 -7.80 -9.79
C ASN A 96 -16.69 -7.77 -8.55
N ILE A 97 -15.44 -8.22 -8.68
CA ILE A 97 -14.47 -8.28 -7.58
C ILE A 97 -13.69 -6.97 -7.59
N LYS A 98 -14.21 -5.97 -6.87
CA LYS A 98 -13.55 -4.66 -6.75
C LYS A 98 -12.35 -4.73 -5.81
N MET A 99 -11.23 -4.20 -6.26
CA MET A 99 -9.97 -4.13 -5.53
C MET A 99 -9.40 -2.71 -5.60
N LYS A 100 -8.45 -2.41 -4.73
CA LYS A 100 -7.66 -1.19 -4.78
C LYS A 100 -6.18 -1.57 -4.85
N TYR A 101 -5.37 -0.75 -5.49
CA TYR A 101 -3.92 -0.97 -5.51
C TYR A 101 -3.15 0.32 -5.41
N ILE A 102 -1.91 0.18 -4.97
CA ILE A 102 -0.85 1.19 -5.06
C ILE A 102 0.26 0.58 -5.90
N GLN A 103 0.82 1.38 -6.80
CA GLN A 103 1.95 0.94 -7.62
C GLN A 103 3.03 2.01 -7.64
N TYR A 104 4.24 1.58 -7.32
CA TYR A 104 5.45 2.36 -7.49
C TYR A 104 6.20 1.83 -8.71
N VAL A 105 6.67 2.74 -9.58
CA VAL A 105 7.41 2.41 -10.80
C VAL A 105 8.73 3.13 -10.78
N TYR A 106 9.82 2.36 -10.74
CA TYR A 106 11.18 2.88 -10.65
C TYR A 106 11.93 2.64 -11.95
N LYS A 107 12.27 3.74 -12.62
CA LYS A 107 13.17 3.75 -13.78
C LYS A 107 14.56 4.15 -13.32
N LYS A 108 15.59 3.42 -13.73
CA LYS A 108 16.99 3.78 -13.46
C LYS A 108 17.38 4.92 -14.40
N GLU A 109 17.96 6.00 -13.87
CA GLU A 109 18.25 7.22 -14.66
C GLU A 109 19.26 6.98 -15.79
N SER A 110 20.15 5.98 -15.67
CA SER A 110 21.16 5.64 -16.67
C SER A 110 20.64 4.86 -17.88
N ASP A 111 19.33 4.56 -17.95
CA ASP A 111 18.75 3.63 -18.92
C ASP A 111 18.16 4.34 -20.16
N ALA A 112 18.87 5.36 -20.67
CA ALA A 112 18.46 6.13 -21.84
C ALA A 112 18.23 5.26 -23.11
N ASN A 113 18.75 4.02 -23.13
CA ASN A 113 18.60 3.06 -24.22
C ASN A 113 17.56 1.93 -23.96
N SER A 114 16.82 1.99 -22.85
CA SER A 114 15.51 1.33 -22.59
C SER A 114 15.38 -0.20 -22.65
N LEU A 115 16.46 -0.98 -22.67
CA LEU A 115 16.32 -2.45 -22.74
C LEU A 115 15.83 -3.07 -21.42
N ARG A 116 15.96 -2.38 -20.27
CA ARG A 116 15.53 -2.93 -18.98
C ARG A 116 14.16 -2.41 -18.58
N LYS A 117 13.32 -3.34 -18.13
CA LYS A 117 11.99 -3.01 -17.63
C LYS A 117 12.13 -2.29 -16.28
N PRO A 118 11.28 -1.29 -16.00
CA PRO A 118 11.27 -0.65 -14.69
C PRO A 118 10.87 -1.64 -13.61
N LEU A 119 11.48 -1.49 -12.42
CA LEU A 119 11.02 -2.18 -11.23
C LEU A 119 9.61 -1.68 -10.90
N LYS A 120 8.67 -2.61 -10.76
CA LYS A 120 7.32 -2.28 -10.28
C LYS A 120 7.07 -2.96 -8.95
N ILE A 121 6.54 -2.18 -8.03
CA ILE A 121 6.16 -2.63 -6.69
C ILE A 121 4.67 -2.37 -6.57
N THR A 122 3.88 -3.46 -6.53
CA THR A 122 2.42 -3.37 -6.50
C THR A 122 1.91 -3.88 -5.15
N LEU A 123 1.10 -3.08 -4.47
CA LEU A 123 0.41 -3.46 -3.24
C LEU A 123 -1.09 -3.51 -3.55
N LEU A 124 -1.66 -4.70 -3.59
CA LEU A 124 -3.06 -4.96 -3.93
C LEU A 124 -3.87 -5.16 -2.64
N PHE A 125 -5.07 -4.62 -2.60
CA PHE A 125 -5.95 -4.59 -1.44
C PHE A 125 -7.33 -5.09 -1.82
N TYR A 126 -7.83 -6.07 -1.07
CA TYR A 126 -9.12 -6.70 -1.33
C TYR A 126 -9.99 -6.66 -0.07
N LYS A 127 -11.16 -6.00 -0.17
CA LYS A 127 -11.99 -5.66 0.99
C LYS A 127 -12.40 -6.85 1.86
N PRO A 128 -12.77 -8.03 1.32
CA PRO A 128 -13.11 -9.20 2.13
C PRO A 128 -11.99 -9.74 3.02
N ILE A 129 -10.72 -9.45 2.68
CA ILE A 129 -9.54 -9.83 3.48
C ILE A 129 -9.16 -8.70 4.46
N GLY A 130 -9.75 -7.52 4.28
CA GLY A 130 -9.45 -6.31 5.04
C GLY A 130 -8.34 -5.49 4.38
N TYR A 131 -8.46 -4.16 4.45
CA TYR A 131 -7.45 -3.25 3.92
C TYR A 131 -6.22 -3.09 4.83
N ASN A 132 -6.20 -3.81 5.95
CA ASN A 132 -5.04 -4.04 6.81
C ASN A 132 -4.09 -5.14 6.29
N LYS A 133 -4.40 -5.75 5.14
CA LYS A 133 -3.62 -6.81 4.50
C LYS A 133 -3.38 -6.52 3.03
N ILE A 134 -2.19 -6.86 2.55
CA ILE A 134 -1.78 -6.84 1.15
C ILE A 134 -2.13 -8.20 0.56
N TYR A 135 -3.07 -8.22 -0.38
CA TYR A 135 -3.57 -9.41 -1.05
C TYR A 135 -2.66 -9.90 -2.19
N ASN A 136 -1.67 -9.09 -2.60
CA ASN A 136 -1.01 -9.28 -3.89
C ASN A 136 -0.21 -10.61 -3.97
N PRO A 137 -0.51 -11.49 -4.95
CA PRO A 137 0.30 -12.70 -5.17
C PRO A 137 1.71 -12.42 -5.69
N VAL A 138 1.98 -11.25 -6.29
CA VAL A 138 3.31 -10.88 -6.82
C VAL A 138 3.60 -9.41 -6.54
N ILE A 139 4.29 -9.10 -5.43
CA ILE A 139 4.60 -7.73 -5.02
C ILE A 139 5.65 -7.09 -5.94
N LEU A 140 6.68 -7.84 -6.33
CA LEU A 140 7.80 -7.36 -7.15
C LEU A 140 7.75 -7.87 -8.59
N GLU A 141 7.67 -6.95 -9.56
CA GLU A 141 7.86 -7.27 -10.97
C GLU A 141 9.17 -6.67 -11.50
N ASN A 142 9.82 -7.41 -12.41
CA ASN A 142 11.09 -7.03 -13.06
C ASN A 142 12.27 -6.82 -12.09
N HIS A 143 12.21 -7.38 -10.88
CA HIS A 143 13.31 -7.29 -9.90
C HIS A 143 14.53 -8.13 -10.30
N ILE A 144 14.32 -9.27 -10.98
CA ILE A 144 15.39 -10.14 -11.48
C ILE A 144 16.23 -9.39 -12.51
N GLY A 145 17.50 -9.17 -12.19
CA GLY A 145 18.45 -8.50 -13.09
C GLY A 145 18.22 -6.99 -13.21
N TRP A 146 17.44 -6.38 -12.30
CA TRP A 146 17.22 -4.93 -12.29
C TRP A 146 18.48 -4.13 -11.94
N GLU A 147 19.34 -4.69 -11.09
CA GLU A 147 20.61 -4.07 -10.70
C GLU A 147 21.73 -4.24 -11.72
N LYS A 148 21.80 -5.44 -12.33
CA LYS A 148 22.76 -5.79 -13.39
C LYS A 148 22.77 -4.73 -14.45
#